data_AF-A0AAP9IVA8-F1
#
_entry.id   AF-A0AAP9IVA8-F1
#
_cell.length_a   1.000
_cell.length_b   1.000
_cell.length_c   1.000
_cell.angle_alpha   90.00
_cell.angle_beta   90.00
_cell.angle_gamma   90.00
#
_symmetry.space_group_name_H-M   'P 1'
#
loop_
_entity.id
_entity.type
_entity.pdbx_description
1 polymer ?
#
loop_
_entity_poly.entity_id
_entity_poly.type
_entity_poly.pdbx_seq_one_letter_code
_entity_poly.pdbx_strand_id
1 'polypeptide(L)'
;MQPLKCEPDEKYTYQGANLLVDGLQGDDNYRSGRYIGLYGQNFDAIIDLQETKEISSVSLGTYLVPGDYIFGLTGLEIYGSNDGSAYSKIASKTIPVLEKGSKNNVLKRDTVSFGKTKARYVRIIGKNTPVLPKWHPGAGKRTYLFLDEITID
;
A
#
# COMPACT_ATOMS: atom_id res chain seq x y z
N MET A 1 -1.83 10.73 15.98
CA MET A 1 -1.79 10.43 14.53
C MET A 1 -2.86 9.39 14.26
N GLN A 2 -3.86 9.65 13.41
CA GLN A 2 -4.56 8.58 12.70
C GLN A 2 -3.90 8.53 11.32
N PRO A 3 -2.90 7.66 11.10
CA PRO A 3 -2.10 7.66 9.87
C PRO A 3 -2.92 7.12 8.69
N LEU A 4 -3.96 6.33 8.94
CA LEU A 4 -4.80 5.74 7.90
C LEU A 4 -6.04 6.60 7.64
N LYS A 5 -6.33 6.81 6.35
CA LYS A 5 -7.56 7.40 5.83
C LYS A 5 -8.49 6.33 5.24
N CYS A 6 -8.14 5.07 5.40
CA CYS A 6 -8.89 3.89 5.01
C CYS A 6 -9.17 3.00 6.23
N GLU A 7 -10.17 2.13 6.14
CA GLU A 7 -10.59 1.24 7.23
C GLU A 7 -10.09 -0.21 6.98
N PRO A 8 -9.15 -0.72 7.79
CA PRO A 8 -8.74 -2.12 7.72
C PRO A 8 -9.88 -3.10 8.00
N ASP A 9 -9.79 -4.30 7.43
CA ASP A 9 -10.62 -5.42 7.85
C ASP A 9 -10.31 -5.73 9.32
N GLU A 10 -11.35 -5.81 10.16
CA GLU A 10 -11.22 -6.02 11.61
C GLU A 10 -10.37 -7.26 11.94
N LYS A 11 -10.42 -8.29 11.10
CA LYS A 11 -9.66 -9.54 11.30
C LYS A 11 -8.17 -9.39 11.01
N TYR A 12 -7.79 -8.37 10.26
CA TYR A 12 -6.45 -8.15 9.73
C TYR A 12 -5.92 -6.75 10.08
N THR A 13 -6.34 -6.21 11.23
CA THR A 13 -5.89 -4.90 11.73
C THR A 13 -4.58 -5.00 12.52
N TYR A 14 -4.43 -6.02 13.37
CA TYR A 14 -3.24 -6.28 14.21
C TYR A 14 -2.75 -5.05 14.99
N GLN A 15 -1.48 -4.65 14.85
CA GLN A 15 -0.92 -3.45 15.49
C GLN A 15 -1.39 -2.14 14.83
N GLY A 16 -2.31 -2.22 13.86
CA GLY A 16 -2.84 -1.09 13.12
C GLY A 16 -1.75 -0.38 12.33
N ALA A 17 -1.96 0.91 12.10
CA ALA A 17 -1.13 1.73 11.23
C ALA A 17 0.38 1.75 11.59
N ASN A 18 0.75 1.47 12.84
CA ASN A 18 2.14 1.45 13.28
C ASN A 18 2.97 0.37 12.55
N LEU A 19 2.33 -0.73 12.14
CA LEU A 19 2.94 -1.82 11.37
C LEU A 19 3.51 -1.36 10.03
N LEU A 20 3.00 -0.25 9.48
CA LEU A 20 3.44 0.27 8.20
C LEU A 20 4.69 1.14 8.31
N VAL A 21 5.19 1.41 9.52
CA VAL A 21 6.30 2.34 9.78
C VAL A 21 7.19 1.85 10.93
N ASP A 22 7.17 0.56 11.25
CA ASP A 22 7.93 -0.03 12.36
C ASP A 22 9.32 -0.53 11.93
N GLY A 23 9.62 -0.48 10.63
CA GLY A 23 10.88 -0.95 10.07
C GLY A 23 10.93 -2.46 9.83
N LEU A 24 9.82 -3.19 10.04
CA LEU A 24 9.76 -4.64 9.95
C LEU A 24 9.05 -5.07 8.67
N GLN A 25 9.75 -5.84 7.84
CA GLN A 25 9.18 -6.35 6.60
C GLN A 25 8.24 -7.53 6.85
N GLY A 26 7.30 -7.70 5.92
CA GLY A 26 6.40 -8.84 5.91
C GLY A 26 7.08 -10.20 5.76
N ASP A 27 6.45 -11.25 6.31
CA ASP A 27 6.91 -12.64 6.25
C ASP A 27 6.16 -13.48 5.21
N ASP A 28 6.29 -14.81 5.23
CA ASP A 28 5.64 -15.71 4.27
C ASP A 28 4.20 -16.07 4.64
N ASN A 29 3.58 -15.33 5.58
CA ASN A 29 2.22 -15.57 6.03
C ASN A 29 1.46 -14.26 6.24
N TYR A 30 0.53 -13.92 5.34
CA TYR A 30 -0.27 -12.70 5.46
C TYR A 30 -1.12 -12.60 6.73
N ARG A 31 -1.27 -13.69 7.51
CA ARG A 31 -1.99 -13.74 8.78
C ARG A 31 -1.09 -13.64 10.02
N SER A 32 0.22 -13.47 9.85
CA SER A 32 1.21 -13.42 10.94
C SER A 32 1.07 -12.20 11.86
N GLY A 33 0.34 -11.18 11.41
CA GLY A 33 0.32 -9.87 12.04
C GLY A 33 1.44 -8.95 11.57
N ARG A 34 2.10 -9.28 10.44
CA ARG A 34 3.05 -8.42 9.71
C ARG A 34 2.43 -7.64 8.55
N TYR A 35 1.13 -7.73 8.39
CA TYR A 35 0.39 -7.08 7.31
C TYR A 35 -0.91 -6.48 7.81
N ILE A 36 -1.32 -5.36 7.22
CA ILE A 36 -2.70 -4.85 7.36
C ILE A 36 -3.51 -5.28 6.14
N GLY A 37 -4.70 -5.84 6.38
CA GLY A 37 -5.63 -6.25 5.33
C GLY A 37 -6.68 -5.17 5.02
N LEU A 38 -6.87 -4.84 3.73
CA LEU A 38 -7.97 -4.02 3.23
C LEU A 38 -8.83 -4.82 2.26
N TYR A 39 -10.15 -4.72 2.39
CA TYR A 39 -11.09 -5.44 1.53
C TYR A 39 -11.80 -4.50 0.55
N GLY A 40 -11.54 -4.68 -0.74
CA GLY A 40 -12.29 -4.01 -1.81
C GLY A 40 -12.15 -2.49 -1.87
N GLN A 41 -11.10 -1.93 -1.27
CA GLN A 41 -10.83 -0.49 -1.24
C GLN A 41 -9.35 -0.20 -1.49
N ASN A 42 -9.05 1.05 -1.83
CA ASN A 42 -7.69 1.55 -1.93
C ASN A 42 -7.07 1.74 -0.56
N PHE A 43 -5.75 1.61 -0.50
CA PHE A 43 -4.95 2.12 0.60
C PHE A 43 -4.84 3.64 0.53
N ASP A 44 -5.00 4.31 1.67
CA ASP A 44 -4.81 5.76 1.79
C ASP A 44 -4.24 6.06 3.18
N ALA A 45 -3.03 6.61 3.20
CA ALA A 45 -2.34 6.96 4.45
C ALA A 45 -1.62 8.30 4.34
N ILE A 46 -1.46 8.96 5.48
CA ILE A 46 -0.68 10.18 5.66
C ILE A 46 0.38 9.91 6.72
N ILE A 47 1.64 10.08 6.32
CA ILE A 47 2.79 10.03 7.22
C ILE A 47 3.22 11.46 7.53
N ASP A 48 3.34 11.80 8.82
CA ASP A 48 3.96 13.05 9.29
C ASP A 48 5.44 12.78 9.62
N LEU A 49 6.34 13.31 8.81
CA LEU A 49 7.80 13.21 9.00
C LEU A 49 8.32 14.04 10.18
N GLN A 50 7.42 14.69 10.93
CA GLN A 50 7.62 15.57 12.09
C GLN A 50 8.25 16.93 11.76
N GLU A 51 9.07 16.99 10.71
CA GLU A 51 9.67 18.20 10.15
C GLU A 51 9.72 18.12 8.62
N THR A 52 9.94 19.26 7.97
CA THR A 52 10.12 19.29 6.52
C THR A 52 11.44 18.62 6.14
N LYS A 53 11.36 17.51 5.39
CA LYS A 53 12.52 16.76 4.89
C LYS A 53 12.53 16.73 3.38
N GLU A 54 13.72 16.58 2.82
CA GLU A 54 13.88 16.26 1.40
C GLU A 54 13.67 14.76 1.22
N ILE A 55 12.79 14.39 0.30
CA ILE A 55 12.46 13.00 -0.05
C ILE A 55 12.61 12.81 -1.57
N SER A 56 12.82 11.57 -1.99
CA SER A 56 13.17 11.16 -3.35
C SER A 56 12.57 9.81 -3.74
N SER A 57 12.13 9.01 -2.77
CA SER A 57 11.42 7.77 -3.07
C SER A 57 10.37 7.43 -2.02
N VAL A 58 9.35 6.68 -2.44
CA VAL A 58 8.43 5.99 -1.54
C VAL A 58 8.28 4.55 -2.02
N SER A 59 8.39 3.61 -1.08
CA SER A 59 8.17 2.18 -1.31
C SER A 59 7.04 1.67 -0.43
N LEU A 60 6.22 0.77 -0.97
CA LEU A 60 5.15 0.08 -0.26
C LEU A 60 5.22 -1.41 -0.56
N GLY A 61 5.19 -2.23 0.49
CA GLY A 61 5.18 -3.67 0.36
C GLY A 61 3.75 -4.23 0.30
N THR A 62 3.58 -5.29 -0.49
CA THR A 62 2.35 -6.08 -0.54
C THR A 62 2.64 -7.57 -0.61
N TYR A 63 1.76 -8.37 -0.02
CA TYR A 63 1.81 -9.83 -0.16
C TYR A 63 0.79 -10.30 -1.18
N LEU A 64 1.20 -11.15 -2.12
CA LEU A 64 0.35 -11.62 -3.22
C LEU A 64 -0.03 -13.09 -3.01
N VAL A 65 -1.34 -13.35 -2.95
CA VAL A 65 -1.90 -14.71 -2.93
C VAL A 65 -3.16 -14.70 -3.80
N PRO A 66 -3.02 -14.72 -5.14
CA PRO A 66 -4.17 -14.68 -6.04
C PRO A 66 -5.25 -15.70 -5.71
N GLY A 67 -4.86 -16.93 -5.31
CA GLY A 67 -5.80 -17.98 -4.90
C GLY A 67 -6.70 -17.59 -3.73
N ASP A 68 -6.21 -16.74 -2.82
CA ASP A 68 -6.93 -16.20 -1.66
C ASP A 68 -7.44 -14.77 -1.91
N TYR A 69 -7.50 -14.36 -3.18
CA TYR A 69 -8.07 -13.09 -3.64
C TYR A 69 -7.20 -11.88 -3.26
N ILE A 70 -5.93 -12.09 -2.93
CA ILE A 70 -4.97 -11.03 -2.57
C ILE A 70 -4.16 -10.64 -3.81
N PHE A 71 -4.43 -9.45 -4.37
CA PHE A 71 -3.98 -9.07 -5.73
C PHE A 71 -2.90 -7.98 -5.77
N GLY A 72 -2.57 -7.37 -4.63
CA GLY A 72 -1.59 -6.29 -4.56
C GLY A 72 -2.02 -5.01 -5.31
N LEU A 73 -1.08 -4.09 -5.46
CA LEU A 73 -1.32 -2.76 -6.02
C LEU A 73 -1.47 -2.77 -7.55
N THR A 74 -2.35 -1.90 -8.04
CA THR A 74 -2.49 -1.54 -9.47
C THR A 74 -1.97 -0.14 -9.78
N GLY A 75 -1.64 0.61 -8.75
CA GLY A 75 -1.00 1.91 -8.86
C GLY A 75 -0.58 2.42 -7.50
N LEU A 76 0.40 3.31 -7.50
CA LEU A 76 0.92 3.97 -6.31
C LEU A 76 1.06 5.46 -6.62
N GLU A 77 0.41 6.31 -5.83
CA GLU A 77 0.42 7.76 -6.00
C GLU A 77 0.93 8.43 -4.72
N ILE A 78 1.88 9.35 -4.90
CA ILE A 78 2.56 10.04 -3.81
C ILE A 78 2.23 11.53 -3.88
N TYR A 79 1.82 12.09 -2.75
CA TYR A 79 1.54 13.51 -2.61
C TYR A 79 2.31 14.08 -1.41
N GLY A 80 2.76 15.33 -1.53
CA GLY A 80 3.47 16.05 -0.47
C GLY A 80 2.68 17.25 0.03
N SER A 81 2.86 17.56 1.32
CA SER A 81 2.36 18.79 1.94
C SER A 81 3.35 19.30 2.99
N ASN A 82 3.40 20.62 3.18
CA ASN A 82 4.13 21.25 4.27
C ASN A 82 3.22 21.63 5.45
N ASP A 83 1.92 21.79 5.21
CA ASP A 83 0.93 22.24 6.21
C ASP A 83 -0.05 21.15 6.67
N GLY A 84 -0.07 20.00 5.99
CA GLY A 84 -0.93 18.87 6.33
C GLY A 84 -2.38 19.01 5.85
N SER A 85 -2.69 20.05 5.07
CA SER A 85 -4.02 20.36 4.55
C SER A 85 -4.08 20.37 3.02
N ALA A 86 -3.11 20.99 2.36
CA ALA A 86 -3.00 21.04 0.91
C ALA A 86 -1.94 20.05 0.42
N TYR A 87 -2.34 19.09 -0.41
CA TYR A 87 -1.47 18.04 -0.93
C TYR A 87 -1.29 18.16 -2.44
N SER A 88 -0.03 18.21 -2.88
CA SER A 88 0.34 18.26 -4.30
C SER A 88 0.92 16.92 -4.74
N LYS A 89 0.52 16.44 -5.91
CA LYS A 89 1.03 15.18 -6.47
C LYS A 89 2.52 15.33 -6.79
N ILE A 90 3.34 14.45 -6.22
CA ILE A 90 4.79 14.38 -6.47
C ILE A 90 5.06 13.40 -7.60
N ALA A 91 4.51 12.19 -7.51
CA ALA A 91 4.80 11.13 -8.45
C ALA A 91 3.68 10.08 -8.47
N SER A 92 3.70 9.24 -9.51
CA SER A 92 2.88 8.03 -9.54
C SER A 92 3.49 6.94 -10.39
N LYS A 93 3.15 5.69 -10.06
CA LYS A 93 3.49 4.50 -10.83
C LYS A 93 2.22 3.69 -11.11
N THR A 94 2.05 3.27 -12.35
CA THR A 94 1.05 2.27 -12.74
C THR A 94 1.65 0.88 -12.57
N ILE A 95 0.89 -0.04 -11.98
CA ILE A 95 1.33 -1.41 -11.73
C ILE A 95 0.35 -2.34 -12.45
N PRO A 96 0.82 -3.25 -13.32
CA PRO A 96 -0.07 -4.19 -14.01
C PRO A 96 -0.85 -5.06 -13.02
N VAL A 97 -2.14 -5.27 -13.31
CA VAL A 97 -2.97 -6.26 -12.61
C VAL A 97 -2.38 -7.64 -12.82
N LEU A 98 -2.47 -8.52 -11.83
CA LEU A 98 -2.00 -9.89 -11.94
C LEU A 98 -2.69 -10.64 -13.09
N GLU A 99 -1.88 -11.44 -13.79
CA GLU A 99 -2.32 -12.28 -14.89
C GLU A 99 -2.59 -13.72 -14.43
N LYS A 100 -3.33 -14.48 -15.25
CA LYS A 100 -3.57 -15.90 -15.00
C LYS A 100 -2.25 -16.65 -14.87
N GLY A 101 -2.08 -17.39 -13.77
CA GLY A 101 -0.85 -18.15 -13.48
C GLY A 101 0.19 -17.37 -12.67
N SER A 102 -0.11 -16.14 -12.25
CA SER A 102 0.69 -15.43 -11.25
C SER A 102 0.86 -16.28 -9.98
N LYS A 103 2.08 -16.28 -9.42
CA LYS A 103 2.42 -17.11 -8.25
C LYS A 103 1.69 -16.63 -6.99
N ASN A 104 1.32 -17.58 -6.14
CA ASN A 104 0.95 -17.30 -4.75
C ASN A 104 2.20 -17.07 -3.90
N ASN A 105 2.01 -16.46 -2.74
CA ASN A 105 3.00 -16.29 -1.68
C ASN A 105 4.21 -15.47 -2.12
N VAL A 106 3.95 -14.35 -2.79
CA VAL A 106 4.99 -13.43 -3.26
C VAL A 106 4.92 -12.14 -2.45
N LEU A 107 5.99 -11.85 -1.70
CA LEU A 107 6.23 -10.50 -1.18
C LEU A 107 6.73 -9.61 -2.32
N LYS A 108 6.01 -8.53 -2.59
CA LYS A 108 6.33 -7.59 -3.66
C LYS A 108 6.43 -6.18 -3.10
N ARG A 109 7.55 -5.51 -3.39
CA ARG A 109 7.77 -4.10 -3.04
C ARG A 109 7.67 -3.24 -4.28
N ASP A 110 6.76 -2.28 -4.26
CA ASP A 110 6.59 -1.31 -5.33
C ASP A 110 7.12 0.06 -4.90
N THR A 111 8.18 0.50 -5.57
CA THR A 111 8.84 1.79 -5.35
C THR A 111 8.46 2.79 -6.43
N VAL A 112 8.23 4.04 -6.03
CA VAL A 112 8.13 5.22 -6.90
C VAL A 112 9.28 6.16 -6.55
N SER A 113 10.16 6.41 -7.51
CA SER A 113 11.27 7.36 -7.39
C SER A 113 10.94 8.66 -8.12
N PHE A 114 11.43 9.79 -7.60
CA PHE A 114 11.19 11.13 -8.14
C PHE A 114 12.33 12.08 -7.77
N GLY A 115 12.32 13.27 -8.36
CA GLY A 115 13.30 14.31 -8.03
C GLY A 115 13.15 14.77 -6.58
N LYS A 116 14.27 15.07 -5.92
CA LYS A 116 14.34 15.60 -4.56
C LYS A 116 13.29 16.68 -4.32
N THR A 117 12.37 16.41 -3.40
CA THR A 117 11.20 17.25 -3.10
C THR A 117 11.10 17.45 -1.60
N LYS A 118 10.87 18.69 -1.15
CA LYS A 118 10.66 18.98 0.27
C LYS A 118 9.21 18.76 0.66
N ALA A 119 8.97 17.98 1.70
CA ALA A 119 7.65 17.78 2.29
C ALA A 119 7.78 17.46 3.79
N ARG A 120 6.75 17.79 4.57
CA ARG A 120 6.60 17.30 5.95
C ARG A 120 5.61 16.14 6.01
N TYR A 121 4.49 16.27 5.31
CA TYR A 121 3.46 15.25 5.25
C TYR A 121 3.50 14.57 3.89
N VAL A 122 3.47 13.24 3.90
CA VAL A 122 3.46 12.41 2.68
C VAL A 122 2.17 11.61 2.68
N ARG A 123 1.30 11.87 1.70
CA ARG A 123 0.10 11.06 1.47
C ARG A 123 0.38 10.02 0.39
N ILE A 124 0.02 8.79 0.68
CA ILE A 124 0.31 7.61 -0.13
C ILE A 124 -1.01 6.94 -0.45
N ILE A 125 -1.32 6.84 -1.75
CA ILE A 125 -2.52 6.16 -2.24
C ILE A 125 -2.09 4.92 -3.02
N GLY A 126 -2.43 3.76 -2.48
CA GLY A 126 -2.23 2.45 -3.12
C GLY A 126 -3.52 1.96 -3.75
N LYS A 127 -3.58 1.92 -5.08
CA LYS A 127 -4.78 1.49 -5.81
C LYS A 127 -4.92 -0.03 -5.77
N ASN A 128 -6.13 -0.52 -5.50
CA ASN A 128 -6.42 -1.95 -5.51
C ASN A 128 -6.87 -2.44 -6.90
N THR A 129 -6.92 -3.75 -7.07
CA THR A 129 -7.74 -4.36 -8.12
C THR A 129 -9.19 -4.39 -7.61
N PRO A 130 -10.15 -3.63 -8.17
CA PRO A 130 -11.47 -3.47 -7.53
C PRO A 130 -12.25 -4.78 -7.44
N VAL A 131 -12.16 -5.61 -8.49
CA VAL A 131 -12.78 -6.94 -8.56
C VAL A 131 -11.88 -7.92 -9.29
N LEU A 132 -12.02 -9.20 -8.96
CA LEU A 132 -11.26 -10.28 -9.57
C LEU A 132 -11.51 -10.34 -11.08
N PRO A 133 -10.44 -10.48 -11.89
CA PRO A 133 -10.53 -10.53 -13.34
C PRO A 133 -11.22 -11.81 -13.83
N LYS A 134 -11.70 -11.79 -15.08
CA LYS A 134 -12.49 -12.88 -15.71
C LYS A 134 -11.82 -14.25 -15.67
N TRP A 135 -10.48 -14.30 -15.64
CA TRP A 135 -9.74 -15.56 -15.62
C TRP A 135 -9.76 -16.25 -14.24
N HIS A 136 -10.09 -15.52 -13.17
CA HIS A 136 -10.06 -16.01 -11.81
C HIS A 136 -11.36 -16.75 -11.45
N PRO A 137 -11.33 -17.91 -10.74
CA PRO A 137 -12.54 -18.64 -10.36
C PRO A 137 -13.56 -17.82 -9.56
N GLY A 138 -13.09 -16.81 -8.83
CA GLY A 138 -13.91 -15.85 -8.09
C GLY A 138 -14.28 -14.58 -8.86
N ALA A 139 -14.19 -14.54 -10.19
CA ALA A 139 -14.39 -13.34 -11.02
C ALA A 139 -15.58 -12.48 -10.56
N GLY A 140 -15.37 -11.16 -10.54
CA GLY A 140 -16.38 -10.18 -10.11
C GLY A 140 -16.48 -9.96 -8.59
N LYS A 141 -15.91 -10.83 -7.75
CA LYS A 141 -15.82 -10.56 -6.30
C LYS A 141 -14.69 -9.56 -6.02
N ARG A 142 -14.80 -8.83 -4.91
CA ARG A 142 -13.78 -7.88 -4.44
C ARG A 142 -12.49 -8.59 -4.05
N THR A 143 -11.36 -7.90 -4.17
CA THR A 143 -10.04 -8.40 -3.76
C THR A 143 -9.65 -7.89 -2.38
N TYR A 144 -8.65 -8.55 -1.80
CA TYR A 144 -7.89 -8.02 -0.67
C TYR A 144 -6.62 -7.31 -1.15
N LEU A 145 -6.19 -6.31 -0.37
CA LEU A 145 -4.81 -5.83 -0.30
C LEU A 145 -4.26 -6.23 1.07
N PHE A 146 -3.07 -6.85 1.10
CA PHE A 146 -2.29 -7.01 2.32
C PHE A 146 -1.01 -6.21 2.18
N LEU A 147 -0.80 -5.29 3.12
CA LEU A 147 0.22 -4.25 3.03
C LEU A 147 1.18 -4.35 4.21
N ASP A 148 2.47 -4.29 3.93
CA ASP A 148 3.54 -4.11 4.92
C ASP A 148 4.29 -2.80 4.66
N GLU A 149 5.16 -2.45 5.60
CA GLU A 149 6.18 -1.40 5.62
C GLU A 149 6.20 -0.41 4.44
N ILE A 150 6.00 0.87 4.80
CA ILE A 150 6.25 2.04 3.98
C ILE A 150 7.66 2.55 4.27
N THR A 151 8.46 2.69 3.22
CA THR A 151 9.78 3.32 3.31
C THR A 151 9.78 4.62 2.53
N ILE A 152 10.31 5.69 3.13
CA ILE A 152 10.49 7.00 2.51
C ILE A 152 11.97 7.37 2.61
N ASP A 153 12.60 7.59 1.46
CA ASP A 153 14.00 8.01 1.34
C ASP A 153 14.11 9.46 0.86
#